data_AF-A0A7S3R104-F1
#
_entry.id   AF-A0A7S3R104-F1
#
_cell.length_a   1.000
_cell.length_b   1.000
_cell.length_c   1.000
_cell.angle_alpha   90.00
_cell.angle_beta   90.00
_cell.angle_gamma   90.00
#
_symmetry.space_group_name_H-M   'P 1'
#
loop_
_entity.id
_entity.type
_entity.pdbx_description
1 polymer ?
#
loop_
_entity_poly.entity_id
_entity_poly.type
_entity_poly.pdbx_seq_one_letter_code
_entity_poly.pdbx_strand_id
1 'polypeptide(L)'
;MLCSIGGRVSQAAQGRQAKQASRQLGNGALHQNCCKRILLPPVRANGADELSPNPLEELRSTRDINKRCALIQQLDSGWRQAHEQYVPTATEECVIKELGLWKQTVMYVAIQTELTSLDAETQVRPAIKCLKQANLEPQDIWLLLSKQMHLFRNPVQLQRWLDFLAVLNLGTRELLNFFMRAPEELITAYTIHSASQVVRFLKEGLGIKPELLAQRVLCITPAVLMRSVDNDIKPTINLLTALGVEVSDIQGLVCMWPGILMANADTQLQPWLQYMQTELGCSAVQVGEIINASPHLLGTSASSIYGSKIQALQMFGITKEDLHSITSRETMWLKASSNVQELLDFLVQRAGFSKEEVRGLVLAAPGLLSLKLMDLERKWQWCEQVGASRQDVLDCPKALEAGLVSTLGPRHGFLDSIHMKRQSQQQQSEEGVQGSQAEQLSSIPTVEESQGSSRVQLPLLVQPAEDGPWCAQMSVALGDYQEFRARFEEEYLKSMTRSSAMEFQDELKRLGIYEGE
;
A
#
# COMPACT_ATOMS: atom_id res chain seq x y z
N MET A 1 -9.30 -28.15 -56.64
CA MET A 1 -8.78 -29.02 -57.73
C MET A 1 -8.53 -30.41 -57.17
N LEU A 2 -8.91 -31.42 -57.94
CA LEU A 2 -9.04 -32.84 -57.59
C LEU A 2 -7.71 -33.58 -57.39
N CYS A 3 -7.74 -34.60 -56.51
CA CYS A 3 -7.13 -35.95 -56.59
C CYS A 3 -6.86 -36.49 -55.17
N SER A 4 -6.95 -37.78 -54.81
CA SER A 4 -7.69 -38.96 -55.26
C SER A 4 -7.36 -40.09 -54.26
N ILE A 5 -8.36 -40.94 -53.96
CA ILE A 5 -8.31 -42.41 -53.77
C ILE A 5 -7.26 -43.03 -52.82
N GLY A 6 -7.77 -43.78 -51.81
CA GLY A 6 -7.20 -45.08 -51.45
C GLY A 6 -7.19 -45.44 -49.95
N GLY A 7 -7.97 -46.46 -49.56
CA GLY A 7 -7.66 -47.28 -48.37
C GLY A 7 -8.76 -47.46 -47.32
N ARG A 8 -9.70 -48.39 -47.55
CA ARG A 8 -10.44 -49.09 -46.48
C ARG A 8 -9.59 -50.28 -46.01
N VAL A 9 -9.23 -50.36 -44.73
CA VAL A 9 -9.15 -51.65 -43.99
C VAL A 9 -9.45 -51.44 -42.49
N SER A 10 -10.49 -52.14 -42.04
CA SER A 10 -10.83 -52.62 -40.69
C SER A 10 -10.60 -51.77 -39.44
N GLN A 11 -11.69 -51.18 -38.93
CA GLN A 11 -11.94 -51.04 -37.49
C GLN A 11 -13.38 -51.48 -37.15
N ALA A 12 -13.65 -52.78 -37.30
CA ALA A 12 -14.85 -53.42 -36.79
C ALA A 12 -14.50 -54.21 -35.52
N ALA A 13 -14.22 -53.52 -34.41
CA ALA A 13 -14.11 -54.17 -33.09
C ALA A 13 -14.25 -53.22 -31.88
N GLN A 14 -14.11 -51.90 -32.03
CA GLN A 14 -14.15 -50.96 -30.89
C GLN A 14 -15.52 -50.28 -30.67
N GLY A 15 -16.53 -50.62 -31.47
CA GLY A 15 -17.82 -49.91 -31.50
C GLY A 15 -18.89 -50.34 -30.48
N ARG A 16 -18.60 -51.27 -29.55
CA ARG A 16 -19.65 -51.79 -28.63
C ARG A 16 -19.50 -51.40 -27.16
N GLN A 17 -18.29 -51.16 -26.64
CA GLN A 17 -18.13 -50.73 -25.25
C GLN A 17 -18.23 -49.21 -25.04
N ALA A 18 -17.89 -48.39 -26.04
CA ALA A 18 -18.05 -46.93 -25.98
C ALA A 18 -19.52 -46.46 -26.08
N LYS A 19 -20.43 -47.28 -26.64
CA LYS A 19 -21.85 -46.92 -26.78
C LYS A 19 -22.68 -47.10 -25.51
N GLN A 20 -22.16 -47.78 -24.50
CA GLN A 20 -22.89 -48.06 -23.26
C GLN A 20 -22.57 -47.02 -22.16
N ALA A 21 -21.33 -46.52 -22.08
CA ALA A 21 -20.97 -45.42 -21.17
C ALA A 21 -21.47 -44.04 -21.63
N SER A 22 -21.62 -43.84 -22.95
CA SER A 22 -22.12 -42.58 -23.53
C SER A 22 -23.64 -42.37 -23.40
N ARG A 23 -24.37 -43.37 -22.88
CA ARG A 23 -25.84 -43.28 -22.69
C ARG A 23 -26.26 -42.74 -21.33
N GLN A 24 -25.34 -42.62 -20.37
CA GLN A 24 -25.64 -42.10 -19.02
C GLN A 24 -25.10 -40.67 -18.78
N LEU A 25 -24.21 -40.18 -19.63
CA LEU A 25 -23.75 -38.79 -19.63
C LEU A 25 -24.29 -38.12 -20.89
N GLY A 26 -25.24 -37.18 -20.73
CA GLY A 26 -25.81 -36.45 -21.86
C GLY A 26 -24.70 -35.82 -22.72
N ASN A 27 -24.89 -35.79 -24.05
CA ASN A 27 -23.89 -35.31 -25.02
C ASN A 27 -23.27 -33.94 -24.67
N GLY A 28 -23.98 -33.06 -23.95
CA GLY A 28 -23.44 -31.78 -23.47
C GLY A 28 -22.30 -31.89 -22.44
N ALA A 29 -22.31 -32.92 -21.59
CA ALA A 29 -21.27 -33.15 -20.58
C ALA A 29 -19.95 -33.63 -21.20
N LEU A 30 -20.02 -34.40 -22.29
CA LEU A 30 -18.85 -34.86 -23.04
C LEU A 30 -18.13 -33.69 -23.73
N HIS A 31 -18.87 -32.73 -24.28
CA HIS A 31 -18.29 -31.56 -24.98
C HIS A 31 -17.73 -30.50 -24.03
N GLN A 32 -18.38 -30.24 -22.89
CA GLN A 32 -17.79 -29.41 -21.83
C GLN A 32 -16.48 -30.01 -21.30
N ASN A 33 -16.39 -31.33 -21.15
CA ASN A 33 -15.18 -32.01 -20.69
C ASN A 33 -14.02 -31.91 -21.70
N CYS A 34 -14.29 -31.93 -23.00
CA CYS A 34 -13.28 -31.71 -24.04
C CYS A 34 -12.70 -30.28 -23.98
N CYS A 35 -13.55 -29.26 -23.78
CA CYS A 35 -13.11 -27.86 -23.72
C CYS A 35 -12.41 -27.51 -22.40
N LYS A 36 -12.88 -28.09 -21.27
CA LYS A 36 -12.22 -28.00 -19.96
C LYS A 36 -10.80 -28.58 -19.97
N ARG A 37 -10.57 -29.69 -20.69
CA ARG A 37 -9.25 -30.33 -20.85
C ARG A 37 -8.19 -29.45 -21.52
N ILE A 38 -8.60 -28.50 -22.38
CA ILE A 38 -7.68 -27.61 -23.10
C ILE A 38 -7.31 -26.38 -22.24
N LEU A 39 -8.17 -25.98 -21.31
CA LEU A 39 -8.05 -24.73 -20.55
C LEU A 39 -7.68 -24.90 -19.07
N LEU A 40 -7.93 -26.05 -18.46
CA LEU A 40 -7.64 -26.32 -17.05
C LEU A 40 -6.50 -27.33 -16.91
N PRO A 41 -5.63 -27.20 -15.88
CA PRO A 41 -4.69 -28.27 -15.55
C PRO A 41 -5.45 -29.57 -15.23
N PRO A 42 -4.90 -30.76 -15.54
CA PRO A 42 -5.62 -32.02 -15.37
C PRO A 42 -5.99 -32.23 -13.89
N VAL A 43 -7.28 -32.47 -13.63
CA VAL A 43 -7.74 -32.98 -12.34
C VAL A 43 -7.27 -34.42 -12.20
N ARG A 44 -6.60 -34.75 -11.09
CA ARG A 44 -6.15 -36.11 -10.77
C ARG A 44 -7.34 -37.09 -10.82
N ALA A 45 -7.36 -37.93 -11.85
CA ALA A 45 -8.12 -39.17 -11.79
C ALA A 45 -7.29 -40.17 -10.97
N ASN A 46 -7.91 -40.77 -9.94
CA ASN A 46 -7.27 -41.74 -9.06
C ASN A 46 -6.58 -42.86 -9.88
N GLY A 47 -5.27 -43.02 -9.65
CA GLY A 47 -4.51 -44.22 -10.01
C GLY A 47 -4.05 -44.31 -11.47
N ALA A 48 -3.18 -43.41 -11.91
CA ALA A 48 -2.21 -43.66 -12.99
C ALA A 48 -1.07 -42.63 -12.91
N ASP A 49 0.13 -43.09 -12.57
CA ASP A 49 1.37 -42.31 -12.67
C ASP A 49 1.76 -42.17 -14.14
N GLU A 50 1.28 -41.13 -14.82
CA GLU A 50 1.92 -40.57 -16.00
C GLU A 50 1.36 -39.16 -16.22
N LEU A 51 2.21 -38.14 -16.07
CA LEU A 51 1.86 -36.75 -16.32
C LEU A 51 1.43 -36.60 -17.78
N SER A 52 0.15 -36.38 -18.05
CA SER A 52 -0.24 -35.67 -19.27
C SER A 52 -0.10 -34.17 -18.96
N PRO A 53 0.96 -33.49 -19.46
CA PRO A 53 1.14 -32.08 -19.16
C PRO A 53 0.02 -31.30 -19.84
N ASN A 54 -0.45 -30.25 -19.17
CA ASN A 54 -1.34 -29.28 -19.81
C ASN A 54 -0.68 -28.84 -21.13
N PRO A 55 -1.37 -28.93 -22.29
CA PRO A 55 -0.76 -28.65 -23.59
C PRO A 55 -0.29 -27.20 -23.73
N LEU A 56 -0.78 -26.27 -22.90
CA LEU A 56 -0.25 -24.90 -22.81
C LEU A 56 1.08 -24.82 -22.03
N GLU A 57 1.29 -25.69 -21.04
CA GLU A 57 2.57 -25.83 -20.32
C GLU A 57 3.61 -26.59 -21.17
N GLU A 58 3.16 -27.58 -21.94
CA GLU A 58 4.01 -28.23 -22.94
C GLU A 58 4.45 -27.24 -24.03
N LEU A 59 3.54 -26.36 -24.46
CA LEU A 59 3.88 -25.26 -25.36
C LEU A 59 4.90 -24.30 -24.75
N ARG A 60 4.73 -23.91 -23.46
CA ARG A 60 5.66 -23.03 -22.75
C ARG A 60 7.05 -23.63 -22.56
N SER A 61 7.13 -24.93 -22.27
CA SER A 61 8.40 -25.64 -22.02
C SER A 61 9.12 -26.05 -23.31
N THR A 62 8.41 -26.17 -24.43
CA THR A 62 8.99 -26.54 -25.73
C THR A 62 9.75 -25.37 -26.37
N ARG A 63 11.09 -25.52 -26.44
CA ARG A 63 12.00 -24.54 -27.10
C ARG A 63 12.22 -24.81 -28.59
N ASP A 64 11.90 -26.00 -29.08
CA ASP A 64 12.02 -26.38 -30.49
C ASP A 64 10.91 -25.73 -31.33
N ILE A 65 11.29 -24.92 -32.32
CA ILE A 65 10.38 -24.13 -33.16
C ILE A 65 9.40 -25.02 -33.93
N ASN A 66 9.86 -26.15 -34.47
CA ASN A 66 9.02 -27.02 -35.30
C ASN A 66 8.00 -27.79 -34.46
N LYS A 67 8.42 -28.29 -33.30
CA LYS A 67 7.52 -28.94 -32.34
C LYS A 67 6.51 -27.94 -31.76
N ARG A 68 6.96 -26.72 -31.47
CA ARG A 68 6.08 -25.64 -31.00
C ARG A 68 5.04 -25.26 -32.06
N CYS A 69 5.43 -25.13 -33.32
CA CYS A 69 4.49 -24.89 -34.43
C CYS A 69 3.46 -26.02 -34.58
N ALA A 70 3.88 -27.29 -34.48
CA ALA A 70 2.97 -28.43 -34.52
C ALA A 70 1.97 -28.44 -33.35
N LEU A 71 2.44 -28.13 -32.13
CA LEU A 71 1.58 -27.99 -30.95
C LEU A 71 0.57 -26.83 -31.10
N ILE A 72 0.98 -25.69 -31.65
CA ILE A 72 0.07 -24.56 -31.94
C ILE A 72 -0.99 -24.98 -32.94
N GLN A 73 -0.64 -25.71 -34.01
CA GLN A 73 -1.61 -26.19 -35.01
C GLN A 73 -2.57 -27.24 -34.43
N GLN A 74 -2.10 -28.11 -33.55
CA GLN A 74 -2.95 -29.07 -32.85
C GLN A 74 -3.92 -28.38 -31.89
N LEU A 75 -3.44 -27.38 -31.13
CA LEU A 75 -4.30 -26.57 -30.28
C LEU A 75 -5.33 -25.80 -31.11
N ASP A 76 -4.91 -25.08 -32.14
CA ASP A 76 -5.80 -24.29 -33.01
C ASP A 76 -6.87 -25.16 -33.70
N SER A 77 -6.50 -26.35 -34.19
CA SER A 77 -7.48 -27.30 -34.75
C SER A 77 -8.46 -27.83 -33.71
N GLY A 78 -8.01 -28.16 -32.50
CA GLY A 78 -8.88 -28.57 -31.39
C GLY A 78 -9.84 -27.45 -30.94
N TRP A 79 -9.36 -26.21 -30.89
CA TRP A 79 -10.16 -25.03 -30.58
C TRP A 79 -11.19 -24.73 -31.67
N ARG A 80 -10.82 -24.81 -32.95
CA ARG A 80 -11.75 -24.62 -34.07
C ARG A 80 -12.85 -25.68 -34.06
N GLN A 81 -12.49 -26.95 -33.84
CA GLN A 81 -13.46 -28.02 -33.74
C GLN A 81 -14.41 -27.83 -32.56
N ALA A 82 -13.89 -27.46 -31.38
CA ALA A 82 -14.72 -27.14 -30.22
C ALA A 82 -15.65 -25.95 -30.47
N HIS A 83 -15.16 -24.92 -31.16
CA HIS A 83 -15.93 -23.73 -31.52
C HIS A 83 -17.06 -24.03 -32.51
N GLU A 84 -16.82 -24.87 -33.51
CA GLU A 84 -17.81 -25.29 -34.50
C GLU A 84 -18.87 -26.22 -33.90
N GLN A 85 -18.49 -27.04 -32.92
CA GLN A 85 -19.36 -28.04 -32.28
C GLN A 85 -20.03 -27.56 -31.00
N TYR A 86 -19.71 -26.36 -30.52
CA TYR A 86 -20.33 -25.81 -29.31
C TYR A 86 -21.81 -25.51 -29.54
N VAL A 87 -22.65 -26.29 -28.88
CA VAL A 87 -24.10 -26.09 -28.77
C VAL A 87 -24.38 -25.60 -27.36
N PRO A 88 -24.86 -24.36 -27.19
CA PRO A 88 -25.15 -23.82 -25.86
C PRO A 88 -26.26 -24.61 -25.16
N THR A 89 -26.16 -24.75 -23.85
CA THR A 89 -27.26 -25.30 -23.04
C THR A 89 -28.42 -24.31 -22.91
N ALA A 90 -29.61 -24.76 -22.49
CA ALA A 90 -30.78 -23.86 -22.31
C ALA A 90 -30.48 -22.65 -21.42
N THR A 91 -29.65 -22.83 -20.38
CA THR A 91 -29.19 -21.76 -19.50
C THR A 91 -28.24 -20.80 -20.22
N GLU A 92 -27.30 -21.32 -21.00
CA GLU A 92 -26.37 -20.51 -21.80
C GLU A 92 -27.11 -19.74 -22.91
N GLU A 93 -28.07 -20.38 -23.59
CA GLU A 93 -28.94 -19.73 -24.58
C GLU A 93 -29.75 -18.59 -23.95
N CYS A 94 -30.27 -18.79 -22.73
CA CYS A 94 -30.97 -17.76 -21.98
C CYS A 94 -30.06 -16.54 -21.74
N VAL A 95 -28.84 -16.75 -21.26
CA VAL A 95 -27.86 -15.68 -21.02
C VAL A 95 -27.48 -14.96 -22.32
N ILE A 96 -27.19 -15.71 -23.39
CA ILE A 96 -26.87 -15.18 -24.72
C ILE A 96 -27.97 -14.24 -25.19
N LYS A 97 -29.23 -14.69 -25.12
CA LYS A 97 -30.39 -13.94 -25.60
C LYS A 97 -30.69 -12.73 -24.73
N GLU A 98 -30.65 -12.88 -23.41
CA GLU A 98 -30.98 -11.81 -22.47
C GLU A 98 -29.93 -10.71 -22.44
N LEU A 99 -28.65 -11.04 -22.54
CA LEU A 99 -27.55 -10.07 -22.44
C LEU A 99 -27.01 -9.61 -23.80
N GLY A 100 -27.45 -10.22 -24.91
CA GLY A 100 -26.98 -9.88 -26.26
C GLY A 100 -25.51 -10.25 -26.49
N LEU A 101 -25.07 -11.38 -25.90
CA LEU A 101 -23.67 -11.81 -25.96
C LEU A 101 -23.41 -12.76 -27.12
N TRP A 102 -22.16 -12.85 -27.54
CA TRP A 102 -21.73 -13.85 -28.51
C TRP A 102 -21.69 -15.23 -27.85
N LYS A 103 -22.12 -16.28 -28.56
CA LYS A 103 -22.07 -17.67 -28.07
C LYS A 103 -20.68 -18.06 -27.57
N GLN A 104 -19.64 -17.53 -28.21
CA GLN A 104 -18.23 -17.74 -27.87
C GLN A 104 -17.86 -17.16 -26.51
N THR A 105 -18.39 -15.98 -26.17
CA THR A 105 -18.14 -15.33 -24.89
C THR A 105 -18.71 -16.17 -23.75
N VAL A 106 -19.91 -16.73 -23.96
CA VAL A 106 -20.57 -17.59 -22.97
C VAL A 106 -19.88 -18.94 -22.83
N MET A 107 -19.44 -19.52 -23.96
CA MET A 107 -18.65 -20.75 -23.97
C MET A 107 -17.44 -20.67 -23.02
N TYR A 108 -16.68 -19.58 -23.06
CA TYR A 108 -15.47 -19.43 -22.24
C TYR A 108 -15.78 -19.51 -20.73
N VAL A 109 -16.81 -18.83 -20.26
CA VAL A 109 -17.20 -18.84 -18.84
C VAL A 109 -17.88 -20.15 -18.47
N ALA A 110 -18.71 -20.73 -19.35
CA ALA A 110 -19.33 -22.04 -19.11
C ALA A 110 -18.28 -23.16 -18.95
N ILE A 111 -17.11 -23.03 -19.59
CA ILE A 111 -15.98 -23.94 -19.38
C ILE A 111 -15.33 -23.72 -18.00
N GLN A 112 -15.29 -22.50 -17.49
CA GLN A 112 -14.63 -22.17 -16.22
C GLN A 112 -15.52 -22.31 -15.00
N THR A 113 -16.84 -22.37 -15.21
CA THR A 113 -17.85 -22.32 -14.13
C THR A 113 -18.81 -23.51 -14.23
N GLU A 114 -19.74 -23.59 -13.27
CA GLU A 114 -20.85 -24.55 -13.28
C GLU A 114 -22.14 -23.86 -13.73
N LEU A 115 -22.09 -23.06 -14.79
CA LEU A 115 -23.27 -22.31 -15.28
C LEU A 115 -24.45 -23.25 -15.61
N THR A 116 -24.17 -24.49 -16.01
CA THR A 116 -25.18 -25.54 -16.27
C THR A 116 -25.90 -26.05 -15.02
N SER A 117 -25.40 -25.74 -13.82
CA SER A 117 -26.08 -26.05 -12.56
C SER A 117 -27.30 -25.15 -12.31
N LEU A 118 -27.36 -24.00 -12.99
CA LEU A 118 -28.46 -23.05 -12.84
C LEU A 118 -29.59 -23.33 -13.83
N ASP A 119 -30.82 -23.16 -13.36
CA ASP A 119 -32.01 -23.26 -14.19
C ASP A 119 -32.29 -21.96 -14.97
N ALA A 120 -32.56 -22.10 -16.26
CA ALA A 120 -32.71 -20.97 -17.18
C ALA A 120 -33.91 -20.07 -16.84
N GLU A 121 -35.06 -20.67 -16.48
CA GLU A 121 -36.35 -19.97 -16.38
C GLU A 121 -36.67 -19.52 -14.96
N THR A 122 -36.29 -20.30 -13.95
CA THR A 122 -36.60 -20.02 -12.54
C THR A 122 -35.50 -19.24 -11.83
N GLN A 123 -34.25 -19.31 -12.29
CA GLN A 123 -33.10 -18.69 -11.64
C GLN A 123 -32.46 -17.60 -12.50
N VAL A 124 -31.94 -17.96 -13.68
CA VAL A 124 -31.14 -17.03 -14.49
C VAL A 124 -31.98 -15.90 -15.07
N ARG A 125 -33.08 -16.20 -15.78
CA ARG A 125 -33.93 -15.18 -16.40
C ARG A 125 -34.50 -14.18 -15.37
N PRO A 126 -35.06 -14.61 -14.22
CA PRO A 126 -35.57 -13.67 -13.24
C PRO A 126 -34.46 -12.83 -12.59
N ALA A 127 -33.30 -13.42 -12.27
CA ALA A 127 -32.18 -12.67 -11.71
C ALA A 127 -31.66 -11.60 -12.67
N ILE A 128 -31.50 -11.92 -13.96
CA ILE A 128 -31.12 -10.92 -14.99
C ILE A 128 -32.16 -9.81 -15.06
N LYS A 129 -33.46 -10.14 -15.00
CA LYS A 129 -34.53 -9.15 -15.01
C LYS A 129 -34.45 -8.21 -13.80
N CYS A 130 -34.23 -8.73 -12.60
CA CYS A 130 -34.04 -7.94 -11.39
C CYS A 130 -32.85 -6.97 -11.53
N LEU A 131 -31.71 -7.44 -12.03
CA LEU A 131 -30.52 -6.61 -12.21
C LEU A 131 -30.71 -5.53 -13.29
N LYS A 132 -31.40 -5.86 -14.40
CA LYS A 132 -31.77 -4.86 -15.43
C LYS A 132 -32.71 -3.79 -14.85
N GLN A 133 -33.65 -4.17 -14.01
CA GLN A 133 -34.55 -3.22 -13.33
C GLN A 133 -33.82 -2.30 -12.34
N ALA A 134 -32.70 -2.77 -11.77
CA ALA A 134 -31.77 -1.96 -11.00
C ALA A 134 -30.81 -1.11 -11.86
N ASN A 135 -31.07 -1.01 -13.18
CA ASN A 135 -30.28 -0.26 -14.16
C ASN A 135 -28.84 -0.75 -14.37
N LEU A 136 -28.50 -2.01 -14.04
CA LEU A 136 -27.20 -2.56 -14.40
C LEU A 136 -27.15 -2.86 -15.90
N GLU A 137 -26.02 -2.52 -16.53
CA GLU A 137 -25.80 -2.79 -17.95
C GLU A 137 -25.58 -4.29 -18.20
N PRO A 138 -25.87 -4.80 -19.42
CA PRO A 138 -25.65 -6.21 -19.74
C PRO A 138 -24.22 -6.70 -19.49
N GLN A 139 -23.22 -5.82 -19.62
CA GLN A 139 -21.81 -6.12 -19.37
C GLN A 139 -21.53 -6.32 -17.87
N ASP A 140 -22.14 -5.52 -17.01
CA ASP A 140 -22.03 -5.63 -15.55
C ASP A 140 -22.73 -6.89 -15.04
N ILE A 141 -23.92 -7.18 -15.59
CA ILE A 141 -24.67 -8.41 -15.27
C ILE A 141 -23.86 -9.64 -15.68
N TRP A 142 -23.22 -9.61 -16.84
CA TRP A 142 -22.32 -10.66 -17.28
C TRP A 142 -21.12 -10.82 -16.34
N LEU A 143 -20.50 -9.71 -15.91
CA LEU A 143 -19.40 -9.75 -14.96
C LEU A 143 -19.84 -10.40 -13.64
N LEU A 144 -20.99 -10.00 -13.09
CA LEU A 144 -21.57 -10.60 -11.88
C LEU A 144 -21.87 -12.09 -12.08
N LEU A 145 -22.43 -12.51 -13.20
CA LEU A 145 -22.69 -13.92 -13.48
C LEU A 145 -21.38 -14.73 -13.50
N SER A 146 -20.32 -14.17 -14.09
CA SER A 146 -19.03 -14.86 -14.24
C SER A 146 -18.22 -14.95 -12.95
N LYS A 147 -18.42 -14.02 -12.01
CA LYS A 147 -17.62 -13.90 -10.77
C LYS A 147 -18.40 -14.20 -9.49
N GLN A 148 -19.71 -14.01 -9.51
CA GLN A 148 -20.62 -14.11 -8.36
C GLN A 148 -21.89 -14.89 -8.73
N MET A 149 -21.71 -16.10 -9.28
CA MET A 149 -22.79 -16.96 -9.76
C MET A 149 -23.86 -17.27 -8.69
N HIS A 150 -23.50 -17.24 -7.40
CA HIS A 150 -24.43 -17.49 -6.30
C HIS A 150 -25.60 -16.47 -6.26
N LEU A 151 -25.40 -15.24 -6.75
CA LEU A 151 -26.45 -14.21 -6.82
C LEU A 151 -27.65 -14.64 -7.68
N PHE A 152 -27.40 -15.50 -8.67
CA PHE A 152 -28.41 -15.96 -9.61
C PHE A 152 -29.19 -17.18 -9.10
N ARG A 153 -28.74 -17.82 -8.01
CA ARG A 153 -29.40 -19.02 -7.45
C ARG A 153 -30.75 -18.72 -6.83
N ASN A 154 -30.94 -17.52 -6.27
CA ASN A 154 -32.17 -17.12 -5.61
C ASN A 154 -32.57 -15.68 -6.00
N PRO A 155 -33.36 -15.50 -7.07
CA PRO A 155 -33.77 -14.18 -7.56
C PRO A 155 -34.59 -13.38 -6.55
N VAL A 156 -35.39 -14.04 -5.70
CA VAL A 156 -36.20 -13.37 -4.68
C VAL A 156 -35.30 -12.72 -3.64
N GLN A 157 -34.26 -13.45 -3.20
CA GLN A 157 -33.29 -12.92 -2.26
C GLN A 157 -32.46 -11.79 -2.90
N LEU A 158 -32.03 -11.95 -4.16
CA LEU A 158 -31.37 -10.90 -4.92
C LEU A 158 -32.21 -9.62 -5.00
N GLN A 159 -33.50 -9.75 -5.32
CA GLN A 159 -34.42 -8.60 -5.39
C GLN A 159 -34.51 -7.88 -4.03
N ARG A 160 -34.63 -8.61 -2.92
CA ARG A 160 -34.67 -8.01 -1.58
C ARG A 160 -33.40 -7.21 -1.26
N TRP A 161 -32.24 -7.72 -1.68
CA TRP A 161 -30.98 -7.00 -1.54
C TRP A 161 -30.94 -5.76 -2.43
N LEU A 162 -31.39 -5.84 -3.68
CA LEU A 162 -31.48 -4.69 -4.57
C LEU A 162 -32.40 -3.61 -4.00
N ASP A 163 -33.58 -3.99 -3.49
CA ASP A 163 -34.53 -3.06 -2.86
C ASP A 163 -33.91 -2.37 -1.63
N PHE A 164 -33.23 -3.14 -0.78
CA PHE A 164 -32.53 -2.62 0.39
C PHE A 164 -31.42 -1.62 0.00
N LEU A 165 -30.59 -1.96 -0.98
CA LEU A 165 -29.50 -1.10 -1.44
C LEU A 165 -30.02 0.14 -2.18
N ALA A 166 -31.17 0.04 -2.84
CA ALA A 166 -31.85 1.19 -3.45
C ALA A 166 -32.32 2.21 -2.41
N VAL A 167 -32.82 1.76 -1.23
CA VAL A 167 -33.16 2.66 -0.11
C VAL A 167 -31.94 3.42 0.42
N LEU A 168 -30.74 2.86 0.28
CA LEU A 168 -29.49 3.50 0.64
C LEU A 168 -28.95 4.43 -0.46
N ASN A 169 -29.70 4.62 -1.55
CA ASN A 169 -29.34 5.43 -2.72
C ASN A 169 -28.02 4.99 -3.39
N LEU A 170 -27.72 3.70 -3.44
CA LEU A 170 -26.57 3.20 -4.20
C LEU A 170 -26.87 3.30 -5.71
N GLY A 171 -25.96 3.96 -6.43
CA GLY A 171 -25.97 3.97 -7.89
C GLY A 171 -25.54 2.63 -8.49
N THR A 172 -25.62 2.53 -9.81
CA THR A 172 -25.31 1.29 -10.55
C THR A 172 -23.86 0.83 -10.33
N ARG A 173 -22.91 1.77 -10.31
CA ARG A 173 -21.49 1.50 -10.04
C ARG A 173 -21.25 1.01 -8.62
N GLU A 174 -21.93 1.61 -7.64
CA GLU A 174 -21.87 1.21 -6.23
C GLU A 174 -22.46 -0.19 -6.03
N LEU A 175 -23.59 -0.50 -6.68
CA LEU A 175 -24.20 -1.83 -6.66
C LEU A 175 -23.24 -2.90 -7.21
N LEU A 176 -22.62 -2.65 -8.37
CA LEU A 176 -21.64 -3.55 -8.93
C LEU A 176 -20.46 -3.77 -7.98
N ASN A 177 -19.90 -2.69 -7.43
CA ASN A 177 -18.77 -2.77 -6.48
C ASN A 177 -19.12 -3.53 -5.20
N PHE A 178 -20.34 -3.34 -4.69
CA PHE A 178 -20.86 -4.03 -3.53
C PHE A 178 -20.96 -5.53 -3.79
N PHE A 179 -21.70 -5.95 -4.82
CA PHE A 179 -21.89 -7.38 -5.12
C PHE A 179 -20.60 -8.09 -5.50
N MET A 180 -19.67 -7.41 -6.17
CA MET A 180 -18.37 -7.98 -6.52
C MET A 180 -17.51 -8.29 -5.29
N ARG A 181 -17.67 -7.57 -4.18
CA ARG A 181 -16.92 -7.75 -2.93
C ARG A 181 -17.73 -8.44 -1.82
N ALA A 182 -19.03 -8.61 -2.01
CA ALA A 182 -19.90 -9.21 -1.02
C ALA A 182 -19.56 -10.70 -0.87
N PRO A 183 -19.39 -11.20 0.36
CA PRO A 183 -19.26 -12.64 0.59
C PRO A 183 -20.61 -13.33 0.28
N GLU A 184 -20.56 -14.58 -0.18
CA GLU A 184 -21.76 -15.34 -0.57
C GLU A 184 -22.74 -15.47 0.59
N GLU A 185 -22.23 -15.65 1.81
CA GLU A 185 -23.01 -15.83 3.03
C GLU A 185 -23.83 -14.59 3.39
N LEU A 186 -23.34 -13.38 3.06
CA LEU A 186 -24.08 -12.15 3.27
C LEU A 186 -25.39 -12.18 2.49
N ILE A 187 -25.33 -12.59 1.22
CA ILE A 187 -26.51 -12.58 0.35
C ILE A 187 -27.42 -13.77 0.65
N THR A 188 -26.85 -14.94 0.87
CA THR A 188 -27.58 -16.22 0.94
C THR A 188 -28.14 -16.54 2.33
N ALA A 189 -27.41 -16.20 3.39
CA ALA A 189 -27.74 -16.63 4.76
C ALA A 189 -28.13 -15.48 5.70
N TYR A 190 -27.61 -14.27 5.48
CA TYR A 190 -27.92 -13.12 6.31
C TYR A 190 -29.25 -12.44 5.95
N THR A 191 -29.87 -11.82 6.95
CA THR A 191 -31.15 -11.11 6.79
C THR A 191 -30.92 -9.62 6.54
N ILE A 192 -31.80 -9.03 5.73
CA ILE A 192 -31.85 -7.57 5.53
C ILE A 192 -32.07 -6.84 6.87
N HIS A 193 -32.80 -7.45 7.81
CA HIS A 193 -33.02 -6.86 9.13
C HIS A 193 -31.70 -6.68 9.90
N SER A 194 -30.87 -7.72 9.97
CA SER A 194 -29.55 -7.64 10.62
C SER A 194 -28.64 -6.61 9.94
N ALA A 195 -28.59 -6.61 8.61
CA ALA A 195 -27.83 -5.62 7.84
C ALA A 195 -28.35 -4.18 8.10
N SER A 196 -29.67 -4.00 8.19
CA SER A 196 -30.30 -2.72 8.48
C SER A 196 -29.94 -2.18 9.87
N GLN A 197 -29.77 -3.04 10.87
CA GLN A 197 -29.33 -2.64 12.21
C GLN A 197 -27.90 -2.07 12.17
N VAL A 198 -27.00 -2.70 11.41
CA VAL A 198 -25.64 -2.20 11.21
C VAL A 198 -25.65 -0.85 10.51
N VAL A 199 -26.37 -0.74 9.40
CA VAL A 199 -26.49 0.54 8.66
C VAL A 199 -27.07 1.64 9.54
N ARG A 200 -28.12 1.34 10.30
CA ARG A 200 -28.74 2.29 11.22
C ARG A 200 -27.74 2.75 12.28
N PHE A 201 -27.00 1.83 12.88
CA PHE A 201 -26.01 2.17 13.88
C PHE A 201 -24.87 3.04 13.28
N LEU A 202 -24.37 2.71 12.09
CA LEU A 202 -23.31 3.51 11.45
C LEU A 202 -23.80 4.92 11.04
N LYS A 203 -25.05 5.03 10.60
CA LYS A 203 -25.65 6.31 10.20
C LYS A 203 -26.08 7.17 11.39
N GLU A 204 -26.89 6.62 12.30
CA GLU A 204 -27.50 7.36 13.41
C GLU A 204 -26.66 7.32 14.68
N GLY A 205 -26.04 6.17 14.98
CA GLY A 205 -25.24 5.98 16.19
C GLY A 205 -23.85 6.59 16.06
N LEU A 206 -23.15 6.30 14.96
CA LEU A 206 -21.82 6.85 14.71
C LEU A 206 -21.87 8.17 13.94
N GLY A 207 -22.95 8.49 13.23
CA GLY A 207 -23.10 9.78 12.52
C GLY A 207 -22.49 9.83 11.12
N ILE A 208 -22.21 8.68 10.49
CA ILE A 208 -21.65 8.65 9.13
C ILE A 208 -22.70 9.13 8.13
N LYS A 209 -22.31 10.08 7.27
CA LYS A 209 -23.17 10.59 6.19
C LYS A 209 -23.55 9.46 5.22
N PRO A 210 -24.81 9.39 4.75
CA PRO A 210 -25.27 8.31 3.87
C PRO A 210 -24.41 8.09 2.62
N GLU A 211 -23.93 9.17 2.01
CA GLU A 211 -23.11 9.13 0.80
C GLU A 211 -21.75 8.47 1.07
N LEU A 212 -21.13 8.82 2.20
CA LEU A 212 -19.86 8.22 2.64
C LEU A 212 -20.05 6.77 3.08
N LEU A 213 -21.13 6.47 3.81
CA LEU A 213 -21.45 5.11 4.24
C LEU A 213 -21.57 4.16 3.04
N ALA A 214 -22.30 4.56 2.00
CA ALA A 214 -22.42 3.77 0.78
C ALA A 214 -21.06 3.60 0.08
N GLN A 215 -20.41 4.70 -0.30
CA GLN A 215 -19.24 4.68 -1.19
C GLN A 215 -17.96 4.19 -0.51
N ARG A 216 -17.76 4.51 0.78
CA ARG A 216 -16.51 4.28 1.49
C ARG A 216 -16.53 3.07 2.41
N VAL A 217 -17.72 2.66 2.87
CA VAL A 217 -17.85 1.54 3.83
C VAL A 217 -18.50 0.34 3.15
N LEU A 218 -19.75 0.47 2.71
CA LEU A 218 -20.52 -0.67 2.20
C LEU A 218 -19.96 -1.23 0.89
N CYS A 219 -19.56 -0.38 -0.06
CA CYS A 219 -18.96 -0.83 -1.32
C CYS A 219 -17.52 -1.35 -1.17
N ILE A 220 -16.83 -1.04 -0.07
CA ILE A 220 -15.44 -1.45 0.17
C ILE A 220 -15.38 -2.70 1.05
N THR A 221 -16.25 -2.80 2.07
CA THR A 221 -16.31 -3.92 3.00
C THR A 221 -17.78 -4.31 3.27
N PRO A 222 -18.48 -4.93 2.29
CA PRO A 222 -19.85 -5.39 2.48
C PRO A 222 -20.03 -6.32 3.68
N ALA A 223 -18.99 -7.10 4.00
CA ALA A 223 -18.95 -8.03 5.13
C ALA A 223 -19.21 -7.37 6.49
N VAL A 224 -19.06 -6.04 6.62
CA VAL A 224 -19.42 -5.30 7.84
C VAL A 224 -20.90 -5.49 8.20
N LEU A 225 -21.77 -5.68 7.20
CA LEU A 225 -23.21 -5.92 7.39
C LEU A 225 -23.53 -7.25 8.07
N MET A 226 -22.54 -8.14 8.17
CA MET A 226 -22.66 -9.42 8.87
C MET A 226 -22.27 -9.31 10.35
N ARG A 227 -21.78 -8.15 10.81
CA ARG A 227 -21.31 -7.98 12.18
C ARG A 227 -22.47 -7.68 13.13
N SER A 228 -22.33 -8.13 14.38
CA SER A 228 -23.22 -7.75 15.46
C SER A 228 -22.90 -6.34 15.94
N VAL A 229 -23.89 -5.46 15.97
CA VAL A 229 -23.71 -4.11 16.50
C VAL A 229 -23.22 -4.15 17.95
N ASP A 230 -23.81 -5.02 18.78
CA ASP A 230 -23.53 -5.07 20.21
C ASP A 230 -22.28 -5.85 20.57
N ASN A 231 -21.98 -6.94 19.85
CA ASN A 231 -20.87 -7.83 20.20
C ASN A 231 -19.59 -7.56 19.41
N ASP A 232 -19.68 -6.87 18.27
CA ASP A 232 -18.53 -6.63 17.40
C ASP A 232 -18.21 -5.15 17.24
N ILE A 233 -19.19 -4.36 16.76
CA ILE A 233 -18.95 -2.98 16.36
C ILE A 233 -18.78 -2.07 17.58
N LYS A 234 -19.70 -2.14 18.55
CA LYS A 234 -19.66 -1.32 19.77
C LYS A 234 -18.39 -1.58 20.59
N PRO A 235 -17.95 -2.82 20.86
CA PRO A 235 -16.69 -3.05 21.58
C PRO A 235 -15.48 -2.42 20.91
N THR A 236 -15.39 -2.50 19.58
CA THR A 236 -14.32 -1.84 18.81
C THR A 236 -14.38 -0.32 18.95
N ILE A 237 -15.55 0.30 18.81
CA ILE A 237 -15.72 1.75 18.97
C ILE A 237 -15.42 2.20 20.41
N ASN A 238 -15.89 1.45 21.41
CA ASN A 238 -15.64 1.72 22.82
C ASN A 238 -14.15 1.66 23.13
N LEU A 239 -13.44 0.68 22.55
CA LEU A 239 -11.98 0.59 22.69
C LEU A 239 -11.28 1.80 22.08
N LEU A 240 -11.63 2.20 20.84
CA LEU A 240 -11.06 3.39 20.21
C LEU A 240 -11.33 4.66 21.04
N THR A 241 -12.54 4.79 21.57
CA THR A 241 -12.92 5.91 22.45
C THR A 241 -12.12 5.89 23.75
N ALA A 242 -11.90 4.72 24.35
CA ALA A 242 -11.07 4.56 25.54
C ALA A 242 -9.58 4.87 25.30
N LEU A 243 -9.13 4.80 24.04
CA LEU A 243 -7.80 5.23 23.61
C LEU A 243 -7.71 6.73 23.32
N GLY A 244 -8.78 7.50 23.56
CA GLY A 244 -8.82 8.94 23.34
C GLY A 244 -9.07 9.34 21.89
N VAL A 245 -9.52 8.42 21.02
CA VAL A 245 -9.93 8.77 19.66
C VAL A 245 -11.35 9.35 19.70
N GLU A 246 -11.48 10.60 19.27
CA GLU A 246 -12.77 11.30 19.25
C GLU A 246 -13.76 10.66 18.27
N VAL A 247 -15.06 10.76 18.55
CA VAL A 247 -16.10 10.14 17.70
C VAL A 247 -16.05 10.64 16.25
N SER A 248 -15.72 11.92 16.04
CA SER A 248 -15.52 12.49 14.70
C SER A 248 -14.34 11.85 13.96
N ASP A 249 -13.27 11.54 14.68
CA ASP A 249 -12.10 10.88 14.11
C ASP A 249 -12.41 9.41 13.84
N ILE A 250 -13.20 8.73 14.69
CA ILE A 250 -13.68 7.37 14.42
C ILE A 250 -14.55 7.34 13.16
N GLN A 251 -15.44 8.33 12.94
CA GLN A 251 -16.21 8.44 11.69
C GLN A 251 -15.27 8.52 10.47
N GLY A 252 -14.26 9.40 10.54
CA GLY A 252 -13.25 9.54 9.50
C GLY A 252 -12.47 8.25 9.28
N LEU A 253 -12.04 7.60 10.36
CA LEU A 253 -11.30 6.35 10.38
C LEU A 253 -12.08 5.22 9.70
N VAL A 254 -13.36 5.05 10.03
CA VAL A 254 -14.24 4.05 9.41
C VAL A 254 -14.44 4.33 7.92
N CYS A 255 -14.51 5.60 7.51
CA CYS A 255 -14.61 5.97 6.10
C CYS A 255 -13.28 5.79 5.34
N MET A 256 -12.13 5.94 6.00
CA MET A 256 -10.82 5.72 5.37
C MET A 256 -10.47 4.23 5.32
N TRP A 257 -10.79 3.50 6.39
CA TRP A 257 -10.44 2.10 6.55
C TRP A 257 -11.56 1.33 7.29
N PRO A 258 -12.64 0.95 6.58
CA PRO A 258 -13.78 0.23 7.18
C PRO A 258 -13.42 -1.14 7.76
N GLY A 259 -12.27 -1.68 7.37
CA GLY A 259 -11.68 -2.90 7.95
C GLY A 259 -11.51 -2.85 9.47
N ILE A 260 -11.48 -1.66 10.09
CA ILE A 260 -11.42 -1.52 11.55
C ILE A 260 -12.61 -2.19 12.23
N LEU A 261 -13.79 -2.11 11.62
CA LEU A 261 -15.01 -2.73 12.15
C LEU A 261 -15.03 -4.24 11.94
N MET A 262 -14.09 -4.76 11.15
CA MET A 262 -13.88 -6.19 10.97
C MET A 262 -12.92 -6.76 12.02
N ALA A 263 -12.13 -5.92 12.69
CA ALA A 263 -11.25 -6.37 13.75
C ALA A 263 -12.07 -6.82 14.98
N ASN A 264 -11.64 -7.91 15.63
CA ASN A 264 -12.19 -8.31 16.91
C ASN A 264 -11.49 -7.55 18.04
N ALA A 265 -12.29 -6.91 18.90
CA ALA A 265 -11.77 -6.11 19.99
C ALA A 265 -10.87 -6.95 20.93
N ASP A 266 -11.31 -8.14 21.33
CA ASP A 266 -10.64 -8.95 22.35
C ASP A 266 -9.46 -9.76 21.82
N THR A 267 -9.55 -10.28 20.60
CA THR A 267 -8.53 -11.20 20.06
C THR A 267 -7.52 -10.54 19.15
N GLN A 268 -7.81 -9.33 18.64
CA GLN A 268 -6.90 -8.61 17.75
C GLN A 268 -6.49 -7.26 18.34
N LEU A 269 -7.47 -6.41 18.70
CA LEU A 269 -7.15 -5.05 19.14
C LEU A 269 -6.54 -5.01 20.54
N GLN A 270 -7.05 -5.81 21.48
CA GLN A 270 -6.52 -5.89 22.85
C GLN A 270 -5.07 -6.41 22.91
N PRO A 271 -4.69 -7.52 22.24
CA PRO A 271 -3.29 -7.95 22.20
C PRO A 271 -2.38 -6.93 21.51
N TRP A 272 -2.88 -6.25 20.48
CA TRP A 272 -2.12 -5.19 19.81
C TRP A 272 -1.87 -4.01 20.75
N LEU A 273 -2.90 -3.56 21.47
CA LEU A 273 -2.78 -2.53 22.51
C LEU A 273 -1.81 -2.94 23.62
N GLN A 274 -1.97 -4.16 24.14
CA GLN A 274 -1.10 -4.69 25.19
C GLN A 274 0.36 -4.68 24.73
N TYR A 275 0.64 -5.13 23.51
CA TYR A 275 2.00 -5.09 22.96
C TYR A 275 2.57 -3.67 22.90
N MET A 276 1.79 -2.70 22.42
CA MET A 276 2.24 -1.30 22.36
C MET A 276 2.53 -0.72 23.75
N GLN A 277 1.72 -1.07 24.75
CA GLN A 277 1.91 -0.61 26.12
C GLN A 277 3.08 -1.32 26.80
N THR A 278 3.16 -2.65 26.70
CA THR A 278 4.16 -3.43 27.42
C THR A 278 5.53 -3.33 26.76
N GLU A 279 5.63 -3.53 25.45
CA GLU A 279 6.92 -3.58 24.75
C GLU A 279 7.45 -2.20 24.38
N LEU A 280 6.57 -1.28 23.98
CA LEU A 280 6.97 0.04 23.47
C LEU A 280 6.75 1.18 24.46
N GLY A 281 6.00 0.95 25.54
CA GLY A 281 5.75 1.96 26.57
C GLY A 281 4.80 3.06 26.13
N CYS A 282 4.01 2.82 25.08
CA CYS A 282 3.03 3.80 24.60
C CYS A 282 1.95 4.04 25.65
N SER A 283 1.59 5.29 25.86
CA SER A 283 0.33 5.62 26.56
C SER A 283 -0.90 5.24 25.70
N ALA A 284 -2.06 5.09 26.33
CA ALA A 284 -3.31 4.82 25.61
C ALA A 284 -3.61 5.87 24.53
N VAL A 285 -3.35 7.15 24.83
CA VAL A 285 -3.55 8.27 23.90
C VAL A 285 -2.63 8.15 22.69
N GLN A 286 -1.34 7.89 22.91
CA GLN A 286 -0.38 7.70 21.81
C GLN A 286 -0.76 6.52 20.93
N VAL A 287 -1.30 5.44 21.51
CA VAL A 287 -1.82 4.32 20.73
C VAL A 287 -3.01 4.77 19.87
N GLY A 288 -3.95 5.54 20.43
CA GLY A 288 -5.05 6.14 19.69
C GLY A 288 -4.59 7.00 18.51
N GLU A 289 -3.59 7.86 18.73
CA GLU A 289 -2.98 8.69 17.68
C GLU A 289 -2.35 7.87 16.56
N ILE A 290 -1.62 6.80 16.91
CA ILE A 290 -1.00 5.89 15.92
C ILE A 290 -2.08 5.18 15.11
N ILE A 291 -3.14 4.69 15.74
CA ILE A 291 -4.25 4.02 15.06
C ILE A 291 -5.00 4.99 14.14
N ASN A 292 -5.25 6.22 14.59
CA ASN A 292 -5.95 7.22 13.79
C ASN A 292 -5.13 7.62 12.54
N ALA A 293 -3.81 7.75 12.70
CA ALA A 293 -2.90 8.09 11.60
C ALA A 293 -2.65 6.91 10.65
N SER A 294 -2.55 5.68 11.17
CA SER A 294 -2.14 4.48 10.43
C SER A 294 -3.01 3.26 10.74
N PRO A 295 -4.32 3.28 10.40
CA PRO A 295 -5.26 2.21 10.74
C PRO A 295 -4.89 0.84 10.15
N HIS A 296 -4.23 0.84 8.99
CA HIS A 296 -3.83 -0.36 8.28
C HIS A 296 -2.88 -1.27 9.08
N LEU A 297 -2.17 -0.74 10.09
CA LEU A 297 -1.28 -1.50 10.97
C LEU A 297 -2.02 -2.56 11.79
N LEU A 298 -3.31 -2.35 12.06
CA LEU A 298 -4.15 -3.29 12.82
C LEU A 298 -4.50 -4.56 12.03
N GLY A 299 -4.27 -4.58 10.72
CA GLY A 299 -4.41 -5.80 9.91
C GLY A 299 -3.32 -6.85 10.16
N THR A 300 -2.27 -6.49 10.90
CA THR A 300 -1.11 -7.35 11.19
C THR A 300 -0.78 -7.33 12.68
N SER A 301 -0.13 -8.38 13.19
CA SER A 301 0.28 -8.40 14.60
C SER A 301 1.34 -7.34 14.87
N ALA A 302 1.24 -6.65 16.02
CA ALA A 302 2.21 -5.63 16.42
C ALA A 302 3.64 -6.19 16.49
N SER A 303 3.80 -7.43 16.96
CA SER A 303 5.09 -8.12 17.01
C SER A 303 5.73 -8.31 15.63
N SER A 304 4.94 -8.52 14.58
CA SER A 304 5.45 -8.64 13.21
C SER A 304 5.88 -7.29 12.64
N ILE A 305 5.27 -6.18 13.07
CA ILE A 305 5.60 -4.84 12.59
C ILE A 305 6.85 -4.31 13.30
N TYR A 306 6.88 -4.41 14.63
CA TYR A 306 7.88 -3.73 15.46
C TYR A 306 9.00 -4.64 15.94
N GLY A 307 8.85 -5.96 15.85
CA GLY A 307 9.80 -6.92 16.41
C GLY A 307 11.24 -6.75 15.90
N SER A 308 11.41 -6.58 14.59
CA SER A 308 12.74 -6.35 13.98
C SER A 308 13.33 -5.00 14.39
N LYS A 309 12.52 -3.93 14.45
CA LYS A 309 12.95 -2.60 14.90
C LYS A 309 13.43 -2.66 16.36
N ILE A 310 12.66 -3.30 17.25
CA ILE A 310 13.01 -3.46 18.67
C ILE A 310 14.28 -4.30 18.83
N GLN A 311 14.39 -5.42 18.10
CA GLN A 311 15.57 -6.27 18.14
C GLN A 311 16.83 -5.50 17.69
N ALA A 312 16.72 -4.72 16.61
CA ALA A 312 17.81 -3.86 16.16
C ALA A 312 18.26 -2.89 17.24
N LEU A 313 17.34 -2.17 17.89
CA LEU A 313 17.67 -1.26 19.00
C LEU A 313 18.33 -1.99 20.17
N GLN A 314 17.82 -3.17 20.54
CA GLN A 314 18.37 -4.00 21.62
C GLN A 314 19.81 -4.48 21.33
N MET A 315 20.16 -4.79 20.08
CA MET A 315 21.54 -5.13 19.70
C MET A 315 22.54 -3.99 19.90
N PHE A 316 22.06 -2.76 20.01
CA PHE A 316 22.85 -1.56 20.30
C PHE A 316 22.72 -1.13 21.77
N GLY A 317 22.21 -2.01 22.65
CA GLY A 317 22.14 -1.79 24.09
C GLY A 317 20.98 -0.90 24.54
N ILE A 318 20.02 -0.59 23.66
CA ILE A 318 18.80 0.14 24.04
C ILE A 318 17.90 -0.84 24.82
N THR A 319 17.71 -0.55 26.10
CA THR A 319 16.90 -1.35 26.99
C THR A 319 15.41 -1.10 26.77
N LYS A 320 14.57 -1.91 27.42
CA LYS A 320 13.11 -1.69 27.39
C LYS A 320 12.71 -0.35 28.01
N GLU A 321 13.37 0.07 29.09
CA GLU A 321 13.15 1.36 29.73
C GLU A 321 13.58 2.53 28.83
N ASP A 322 14.70 2.37 28.12
CA ASP A 322 15.14 3.34 27.10
C ASP A 322 14.10 3.47 25.99
N LEU A 323 13.56 2.35 25.50
CA LEU A 323 12.49 2.32 24.51
C LEU A 323 11.24 3.06 24.97
N HIS A 324 10.82 2.87 26.22
CA HIS A 324 9.69 3.60 26.79
C HIS A 324 9.97 5.11 26.84
N SER A 325 11.19 5.50 27.23
CA SER A 325 11.63 6.90 27.23
C SER A 325 11.60 7.51 25.83
N ILE A 326 12.13 6.81 24.82
CA ILE A 326 12.11 7.22 23.40
C ILE A 326 10.67 7.41 22.95
N THR A 327 9.81 6.40 23.13
CA THR A 327 8.40 6.43 22.68
C THR A 327 7.57 7.49 23.40
N SER A 328 7.84 7.75 24.68
CA SER A 328 7.14 8.81 25.42
C SER A 328 7.37 10.20 24.85
N ARG A 329 8.51 10.43 24.19
CA ARG A 329 8.90 11.70 23.59
C ARG A 329 8.55 11.79 22.11
N GLU A 330 8.63 10.67 21.38
CA GLU A 330 8.44 10.64 19.93
C GLU A 330 7.87 9.28 19.48
N THR A 331 6.76 9.30 18.75
CA THR A 331 6.09 8.10 18.22
C THR A 331 6.22 7.97 16.70
N MET A 332 6.74 8.98 16.01
CA MET A 332 6.88 8.99 14.55
C MET A 332 7.76 7.83 14.04
N TRP A 333 8.74 7.40 14.81
CA TRP A 333 9.64 6.30 14.41
C TRP A 333 8.93 4.94 14.31
N LEU A 334 7.83 4.77 15.06
CA LEU A 334 6.95 3.60 14.96
C LEU A 334 6.23 3.57 13.61
N LYS A 335 5.82 4.73 13.10
CA LYS A 335 5.14 4.87 11.81
C LYS A 335 6.10 4.90 10.62
N ALA A 336 7.36 5.23 10.86
CA ALA A 336 8.35 5.37 9.81
C ALA A 336 8.65 4.02 9.14
N SER A 337 8.71 4.03 7.80
CA SER A 337 9.11 2.86 7.01
C SER A 337 10.63 2.63 7.00
N SER A 338 11.38 3.33 7.86
CA SER A 338 12.84 3.24 7.96
C SER A 338 13.28 1.86 8.45
N ASN A 339 14.34 1.33 7.83
CA ASN A 339 15.07 0.19 8.33
C ASN A 339 16.01 0.67 9.45
N VAL A 340 15.57 0.49 10.71
CA VAL A 340 16.32 0.91 11.89
C VAL A 340 17.70 0.24 11.94
N GLN A 341 17.82 -1.02 11.51
CA GLN A 341 19.09 -1.73 11.56
C GLN A 341 20.13 -1.09 10.63
N GLU A 342 19.77 -0.85 9.36
CA GLU A 342 20.68 -0.20 8.39
C GLU A 342 21.09 1.21 8.85
N LEU A 343 20.17 1.94 9.48
CA LEU A 343 20.44 3.26 10.02
C LEU A 343 21.51 3.21 11.13
N LEU A 344 21.36 2.28 12.07
CA LEU A 344 22.32 2.11 13.17
C LEU A 344 23.68 1.57 12.66
N ASP A 345 23.65 0.66 11.69
CA ASP A 345 24.86 0.13 11.04
C ASP A 345 25.63 1.22 10.31
N PHE A 346 24.94 2.15 9.63
CA PHE A 346 25.57 3.31 9.00
C PHE A 346 26.31 4.18 10.02
N LEU A 347 25.71 4.47 11.17
CA LEU A 347 26.33 5.31 12.20
C LEU A 347 27.62 4.69 12.75
N VAL A 348 27.67 3.37 12.88
CA VAL A 348 28.88 2.68 13.35
C VAL A 348 29.92 2.55 12.24
N GLN A 349 29.52 2.03 11.09
CA GLN A 349 30.45 1.62 10.03
C GLN A 349 30.94 2.80 9.20
N ARG A 350 30.06 3.76 8.90
CA ARG A 350 30.37 4.87 7.99
C ARG A 350 30.67 6.17 8.74
N ALA A 351 29.86 6.51 9.73
CA ALA A 351 30.09 7.70 10.55
C ALA A 351 31.10 7.47 11.69
N GLY A 352 31.44 6.21 11.98
CA GLY A 352 32.52 5.85 12.91
C GLY A 352 32.19 6.03 14.39
N PHE A 353 30.91 6.03 14.78
CA PHE A 353 30.51 6.07 16.18
C PHE A 353 30.65 4.70 16.85
N SER A 354 30.99 4.67 18.13
CA SER A 354 30.88 3.45 18.94
C SER A 354 29.41 3.08 19.18
N LYS A 355 29.12 1.83 19.57
CA LYS A 355 27.74 1.41 19.86
C LYS A 355 27.16 2.21 21.03
N GLU A 356 27.98 2.51 22.02
CA GLU A 356 27.63 3.31 23.19
C GLU A 356 27.32 4.76 22.81
N GLU A 357 28.10 5.35 21.90
CA GLU A 357 27.84 6.67 21.32
C GLU A 357 26.52 6.69 20.54
N VAL A 358 26.26 5.67 19.71
CA VAL A 358 24.99 5.54 18.97
C VAL A 358 23.81 5.43 19.91
N ARG A 359 23.91 4.63 20.99
CA ARG A 359 22.88 4.58 22.04
C ARG A 359 22.62 5.96 22.64
N GLY A 360 23.68 6.70 22.96
CA GLY A 360 23.58 8.07 23.47
C GLY A 360 22.87 9.01 22.49
N LEU A 361 23.21 8.94 21.20
CA LEU A 361 22.57 9.72 20.14
C LEU A 361 21.07 9.44 20.04
N VAL A 362 20.67 8.15 20.01
CA VAL A 362 19.26 7.76 19.89
C VAL A 362 18.45 8.20 21.12
N LEU A 363 19.01 8.10 22.32
CA LEU A 363 18.37 8.54 23.55
C LEU A 363 18.20 10.08 23.61
N ALA A 364 19.21 10.82 23.16
CA ALA A 364 19.16 12.27 23.11
C ALA A 364 18.20 12.78 22.03
N ALA A 365 18.22 12.12 20.86
CA ALA A 365 17.52 12.49 19.63
C ALA A 365 16.73 11.29 19.03
N PRO A 366 15.57 10.92 19.61
CA PRO A 366 14.69 9.84 19.11
C PRO A 366 14.22 9.97 17.65
N GLY A 367 14.05 11.20 17.16
CA GLY A 367 13.59 11.51 15.81
C GLY A 367 14.53 10.99 14.72
N LEU A 368 15.80 10.74 15.06
CA LEU A 368 16.78 10.06 14.21
C LEU A 368 16.23 8.73 13.65
N LEU A 369 15.47 7.97 14.45
CA LEU A 369 14.90 6.68 14.05
C LEU A 369 13.81 6.80 12.97
N SER A 370 13.25 8.00 12.80
CA SER A 370 12.23 8.29 11.78
C SER A 370 12.82 8.64 10.41
N LEU A 371 14.13 8.91 10.34
CA LEU A 371 14.80 9.30 9.11
C LEU A 371 14.97 8.12 8.16
N LYS A 372 14.92 8.40 6.85
CA LYS A 372 15.36 7.45 5.84
C LYS A 372 16.89 7.43 5.81
N LEU A 373 17.48 6.30 5.43
CA LEU A 373 18.93 6.13 5.36
C LEU A 373 19.60 7.23 4.51
N MET A 374 19.07 7.50 3.32
CA MET A 374 19.58 8.55 2.43
C MET A 374 19.58 9.95 3.06
N ASP A 375 18.57 10.26 3.90
CA ASP A 375 18.50 11.56 4.56
C ASP A 375 19.56 11.66 5.66
N LEU A 376 19.82 10.57 6.39
CA LEU A 376 20.90 10.50 7.36
C LEU A 376 22.27 10.60 6.68
N GLU A 377 22.48 9.89 5.57
CA GLU A 377 23.71 9.93 4.79
C GLU A 377 24.04 11.36 4.32
N ARG A 378 23.06 12.06 3.75
CA ARG A 378 23.22 13.45 3.31
C ARG A 378 23.53 14.39 4.47
N LYS A 379 22.85 14.21 5.61
CA LYS A 379 23.13 15.00 6.82
C LYS A 379 24.56 14.75 7.31
N TRP A 380 25.00 13.49 7.31
CA TRP A 380 26.35 13.15 7.73
C TRP A 380 27.41 13.74 6.78
N GLN A 381 27.21 13.60 5.47
CA GLN A 381 28.10 14.22 4.46
C GLN A 381 28.18 15.73 4.62
N TRP A 382 27.06 16.39 4.91
CA TRP A 382 27.07 17.82 5.19
C TRP A 382 27.88 18.17 6.45
N CYS A 383 27.72 17.41 7.54
CA CYS A 383 28.55 17.57 8.74
C CYS A 383 30.05 17.47 8.42
N GLU A 384 30.44 16.50 7.60
CA GLU A 384 31.84 16.34 7.15
C GLU A 384 32.31 17.54 6.31
N GLN A 385 31.49 18.02 5.37
CA GLN A 385 31.80 19.16 4.51
C GLN A 385 32.05 20.44 5.29
N VAL A 386 31.26 20.67 6.34
CA VAL A 386 31.39 21.86 7.19
C VAL A 386 32.41 21.66 8.33
N GLY A 387 33.14 20.55 8.33
CA GLY A 387 34.21 20.28 9.31
C GLY A 387 33.72 19.98 10.73
N ALA A 388 32.45 19.56 10.90
CA ALA A 388 31.94 19.12 12.18
C ALA A 388 32.54 17.75 12.56
N SER A 389 33.10 17.65 13.76
CA SER A 389 33.64 16.38 14.27
C SER A 389 32.54 15.50 14.85
N ARG A 390 32.83 14.22 15.04
CA ARG A 390 31.96 13.28 15.77
C ARG A 390 31.58 13.81 17.16
N GLN A 391 32.52 14.44 17.87
CA GLN A 391 32.26 15.02 19.19
C GLN A 391 31.26 16.17 19.12
N ASP A 392 31.34 17.02 18.09
CA ASP A 392 30.38 18.13 17.91
C ASP A 392 28.95 17.61 17.74
N VAL A 393 28.80 16.47 17.06
CA VAL A 393 27.50 15.80 16.88
C VAL A 393 27.03 15.12 18.17
N LEU A 394 27.93 14.54 18.96
CA LEU A 394 27.60 14.00 20.29
C LEU A 394 27.18 15.09 21.28
N ASP A 395 27.80 16.26 21.20
CA ASP A 395 27.48 17.42 22.02
C ASP A 395 26.15 18.07 21.57
N CYS A 396 25.79 17.92 20.29
CA CYS A 396 24.51 18.41 19.74
C CYS A 396 23.76 17.37 18.87
N PRO A 397 23.20 16.29 19.47
CA PRO A 397 22.56 15.21 18.71
C PRO A 397 21.35 15.67 17.89
N LYS A 398 20.66 16.71 18.35
CA LYS A 398 19.51 17.33 17.65
C LYS A 398 19.87 17.87 16.27
N ALA A 399 21.15 18.13 15.98
CA ALA A 399 21.59 18.50 14.64
C ALA A 399 21.22 17.40 13.62
N LEU A 400 21.26 16.12 13.99
CA LEU A 400 20.87 15.04 13.08
C LEU A 400 19.35 14.96 12.86
N GLU A 401 18.52 15.49 13.78
CA GLU A 401 17.07 15.59 13.60
C GLU A 401 16.68 16.80 12.73
N ALA A 402 17.39 17.92 12.89
CA ALA A 402 17.11 19.17 12.20
C ALA A 402 17.08 18.99 10.67
N GLY A 403 16.20 19.75 10.00
CA GLY A 403 16.08 19.70 8.55
C GLY A 403 17.34 20.23 7.88
N LEU A 404 17.96 19.42 7.01
CA LEU A 404 19.19 19.81 6.32
C LEU A 404 18.96 21.02 5.43
N VAL A 405 17.90 20.96 4.61
CA VAL A 405 17.57 21.98 3.61
C VAL A 405 16.82 23.16 4.21
N SER A 406 16.00 22.91 5.23
CA SER A 406 15.14 23.94 5.84
C SER A 406 15.80 24.70 6.98
N THR A 407 16.87 24.14 7.60
CA THR A 407 17.41 24.69 8.85
C THR A 407 18.94 24.74 8.83
N LEU A 408 19.62 23.59 8.78
CA LEU A 408 21.07 23.53 8.95
C LEU A 408 21.82 24.27 7.83
N GLY A 409 21.55 23.89 6.57
CA GLY A 409 22.18 24.46 5.39
C GLY A 409 22.00 25.97 5.26
N PRO A 410 20.75 26.49 5.27
CA PRO A 410 20.51 27.92 5.16
C PRO A 410 21.15 28.73 6.29
N ARG A 411 21.06 28.27 7.55
CA ARG A 411 21.62 29.00 8.70
C ARG A 411 23.14 29.05 8.65
N HIS A 412 23.78 27.93 8.30
CA HIS A 412 25.23 27.88 8.12
C HIS A 412 25.69 28.78 6.97
N GLY A 413 25.10 28.61 5.77
CA GLY A 413 25.47 29.40 4.60
C GLY A 413 25.23 30.91 4.79
N PHE A 414 24.20 31.29 5.53
CA PHE A 414 23.94 32.70 5.83
C PHE A 414 25.00 33.28 6.77
N LEU A 415 25.36 32.58 7.85
CA LEU A 415 26.41 33.01 8.78
C LEU A 415 27.78 33.12 8.10
N ASP A 416 28.12 32.15 7.25
CA ASP A 416 29.32 32.20 6.42
C ASP A 416 29.33 33.44 5.51
N SER A 417 28.20 33.76 4.88
CA SER A 417 28.09 34.94 4.02
C SER A 417 28.31 36.25 4.79
N ILE A 418 27.88 36.32 6.05
CA ILE A 418 28.10 37.47 6.93
C ILE A 418 29.57 37.57 7.31
N HIS A 419 30.20 36.44 7.70
CA HIS A 419 31.61 36.40 8.06
C HIS A 419 32.51 36.83 6.89
N MET A 420 32.23 36.34 5.68
CA MET A 420 32.96 36.72 4.46
C MET A 420 32.80 38.21 4.12
N LYS A 421 31.60 38.78 4.29
CA LYS A 421 31.37 40.22 4.12
C LYS A 421 32.13 41.07 5.14
N ARG A 422 32.22 40.63 6.40
CA ARG A 422 32.97 41.35 7.45
C ARG A 422 34.48 41.30 7.20
N GLN A 423 35.02 40.15 6.80
CA GLN A 423 36.45 40.00 6.48
C GLN A 423 36.86 40.86 5.27
N SER A 424 36.04 40.87 4.22
CA SER A 424 36.29 41.73 3.04
C SER A 424 36.19 43.23 3.36
N GLN A 425 35.29 43.65 4.25
CA GLN A 425 35.21 45.04 4.70
C GLN A 425 36.43 45.45 5.56
N GLN A 426 36.88 44.58 6.47
CA GLN A 426 38.06 44.84 7.31
C GLN A 426 39.33 44.97 6.47
N GLN A 427 39.52 44.12 5.46
CA GLN A 427 40.66 44.18 4.54
C GLN A 427 40.65 45.46 3.69
N GLN A 428 39.48 45.94 3.27
CA GLN A 428 39.35 47.21 2.52
C GLN A 428 39.64 48.46 3.39
N SER A 429 39.36 48.41 4.68
CA SER A 429 39.71 49.49 5.61
C SER A 429 41.20 49.52 6.00
N GLU A 430 41.91 48.39 5.97
CA GLU A 430 43.36 48.35 6.26
C GLU A 430 44.21 48.83 5.08
N GLU A 431 43.76 48.69 3.83
CA GLU A 431 44.41 49.28 2.66
C GLU A 431 44.12 50.80 2.49
N GLY A 432 43.17 51.35 3.26
CA GLY A 432 42.71 52.74 3.17
C GLY A 432 43.32 53.73 4.17
N VAL A 433 44.14 53.30 5.14
CA VAL A 433 44.65 54.19 6.20
C VAL A 433 46.17 54.41 6.08
N GLN A 434 46.54 55.25 5.11
CA GLN A 434 47.57 56.27 5.32
C GLN A 434 46.87 57.63 5.29
N GLY A 435 46.36 58.08 6.45
CA GLY A 435 45.80 59.43 6.56
C GLY A 435 44.83 59.65 7.72
N SER A 436 45.40 59.99 8.88
CA SER A 436 44.88 60.98 9.83
C SER A 436 43.58 60.71 10.61
N GLN A 437 43.78 60.69 11.94
CA GLN A 437 42.89 61.07 13.04
C GLN A 437 41.91 60.02 13.57
N ALA A 438 42.21 59.62 14.80
CA ALA A 438 41.38 58.91 15.74
C ALA A 438 40.26 59.82 16.27
N GLU A 439 39.03 59.29 16.36
CA GLU A 439 38.14 59.56 17.50
C GLU A 439 37.01 58.52 17.60
N GLN A 440 37.04 57.84 18.75
CA GLN A 440 36.01 57.13 19.52
C GLN A 440 34.61 56.91 18.92
N LEU A 441 34.21 55.63 18.82
CA LEU A 441 32.86 55.18 19.20
C LEU A 441 32.93 53.79 19.83
N SER A 442 32.25 53.70 20.97
CA SER A 442 32.41 52.75 22.06
C SER A 442 31.55 51.49 21.93
N SER A 443 32.15 50.36 22.33
CA SER A 443 31.60 49.32 23.22
C SER A 443 30.35 48.55 22.78
N ILE A 444 30.56 47.37 22.20
CA ILE A 444 29.69 46.19 22.31
C ILE A 444 30.62 44.98 22.62
N PRO A 445 30.24 44.02 23.49
CA PRO A 445 31.18 43.09 24.09
C PRO A 445 31.82 42.16 23.06
N THR A 446 33.14 42.11 23.09
CA THR A 446 33.96 41.09 22.45
C THR A 446 33.52 39.71 22.89
N VAL A 447 32.92 38.96 21.97
CA VAL A 447 32.98 37.50 22.02
C VAL A 447 34.46 37.16 21.94
N GLU A 448 34.96 36.48 22.97
CA GLU A 448 36.36 36.13 23.14
C GLU A 448 36.95 35.61 21.82
N GLU A 449 37.97 36.31 21.32
CA GLU A 449 38.84 35.84 20.25
C GLU A 449 39.58 34.59 20.74
N SER A 450 38.96 33.42 20.57
CA SER A 450 39.70 32.17 20.55
C SER A 450 40.35 32.03 19.19
N GLN A 451 41.65 32.33 19.15
CA GLN A 451 42.52 32.07 18.03
C GLN A 451 42.37 30.61 17.54
N GLY A 452 42.04 30.43 16.25
CA GLY A 452 42.22 29.18 15.51
C GLY A 452 41.14 28.11 15.68
N SER A 453 40.08 28.16 14.86
CA SER A 453 39.61 27.04 14.02
C SER A 453 38.27 27.41 13.37
N SER A 454 38.17 27.17 12.06
CA SER A 454 36.95 27.26 11.25
C SER A 454 35.97 26.12 11.60
N ARG A 455 35.63 25.95 12.88
CA ARG A 455 34.81 24.83 13.37
C ARG A 455 33.36 25.26 13.52
N VAL A 456 32.45 24.51 12.90
CA VAL A 456 31.01 24.80 12.94
C VAL A 456 30.44 24.63 14.33
N GLN A 457 29.65 25.61 14.76
CA GLN A 457 28.92 25.58 16.02
C GLN A 457 27.50 25.07 15.79
N LEU A 458 27.33 23.73 15.75
CA LEU A 458 26.03 23.08 15.56
C LEU A 458 24.92 23.58 16.52
N PRO A 459 25.20 23.85 17.82
CA PRO A 459 24.17 24.38 18.73
C PRO A 459 23.55 25.70 18.25
N LEU A 460 24.34 26.59 17.66
CA LEU A 460 23.86 27.88 17.13
C LEU A 460 22.97 27.72 15.91
N LEU A 461 23.08 26.61 15.17
CA LEU A 461 22.26 26.35 13.99
C LEU A 461 20.91 25.74 14.38
N VAL A 462 20.88 24.92 15.42
CA VAL A 462 19.68 24.17 15.83
C VAL A 462 18.79 24.98 16.77
N GLN A 463 19.37 25.89 17.56
CA GLN A 463 18.62 26.71 18.50
C GLN A 463 18.72 28.20 18.19
N PRO A 464 17.61 28.95 18.32
CA PRO A 464 16.23 28.52 18.55
C PRO A 464 15.64 27.80 17.33
N ALA A 465 14.61 26.97 17.54
CA ALA A 465 14.02 26.19 16.44
C ALA A 465 13.36 27.08 15.38
N GLU A 466 12.69 28.15 15.80
CA GLU A 466 12.03 29.10 14.91
C GLU A 466 13.00 30.17 14.37
N ASP A 467 12.79 30.57 13.11
CA ASP A 467 13.68 31.50 12.41
C ASP A 467 13.64 32.91 12.97
N GLY A 468 12.49 33.39 13.44
CA GLY A 468 12.35 34.73 14.03
C GLY A 468 13.22 34.92 15.28
N PRO A 469 13.02 34.09 16.33
CA PRO A 469 13.88 34.09 17.50
C PRO A 469 15.35 33.83 17.19
N TRP A 470 15.65 32.96 16.21
CA TRP A 470 17.02 32.72 15.75
C TRP A 470 17.67 33.96 15.15
N CYS A 471 16.96 34.65 14.26
CA CYS A 471 17.45 35.90 13.67
C CYS A 471 17.70 36.97 14.74
N ALA A 472 16.80 37.08 15.72
CA ALA A 472 16.97 38.00 16.84
C ALA A 472 18.23 37.66 17.68
N GLN A 473 18.46 36.37 17.96
CA GLN A 473 19.65 35.92 18.70
C GLN A 473 20.95 36.22 17.93
N MET A 474 20.95 36.03 16.61
CA MET A 474 22.12 36.32 15.76
C MET A 474 22.27 37.80 15.42
N SER A 475 21.35 38.66 15.89
CA SER A 475 21.29 40.09 15.54
C SER A 475 21.24 40.32 14.01
N VAL A 476 20.43 39.54 13.30
CA VAL A 476 20.23 39.62 11.85
C VAL A 476 18.77 39.93 11.50
N ALA A 477 18.54 40.60 10.38
CA ALA A 477 17.18 40.91 9.91
C ALA A 477 16.50 39.63 9.37
N LEU A 478 15.28 39.36 9.86
CA LEU A 478 14.51 38.19 9.44
C LEU A 478 14.23 38.18 7.93
N GLY A 479 13.98 39.35 7.33
CA GLY A 479 13.72 39.47 5.89
C GLY A 479 14.91 39.02 5.04
N ASP A 480 16.12 39.47 5.40
CA ASP A 480 17.36 39.10 4.69
C ASP A 480 17.63 37.60 4.77
N TYR A 481 17.41 37.00 5.93
CA TYR A 481 17.55 35.56 6.12
C TYR A 481 16.51 34.76 5.34
N GLN A 482 15.23 35.18 5.36
CA GLN A 482 14.17 34.50 4.62
C GLN A 482 14.41 34.54 3.10
N GLU A 483 14.89 35.67 2.58
CA GLU A 483 15.25 35.77 1.16
C GLU A 483 16.44 34.86 0.81
N PHE A 484 17.48 34.84 1.65
CA PHE A 484 18.61 33.94 1.47
C PHE A 484 18.17 32.47 1.52
N ARG A 485 17.35 32.10 2.50
CA ARG A 485 16.83 30.75 2.68
C ARG A 485 16.05 30.29 1.45
N ALA A 486 15.16 31.12 0.90
CA ALA A 486 14.41 30.78 -0.30
C ALA A 486 15.33 30.49 -1.50
N ARG A 487 16.38 31.30 -1.70
CA ARG A 487 17.38 31.07 -2.75
C ARG A 487 18.17 29.79 -2.51
N PHE A 488 18.61 29.57 -1.27
CA PHE A 488 19.32 28.36 -0.89
C PHE A 488 18.48 27.10 -1.14
N GLU A 489 17.20 27.10 -0.74
CA GLU A 489 16.29 25.98 -0.97
C GLU A 489 16.12 25.68 -2.47
N GLU A 490 16.00 26.72 -3.31
CA GLU A 490 15.90 26.57 -4.77
C GLU A 490 17.19 25.99 -5.39
N GLU A 491 18.36 26.52 -5.01
CA GLU A 491 19.66 26.04 -5.49
C GLU A 491 19.96 24.60 -5.04
N TYR A 492 19.67 24.30 -3.77
CA TYR A 492 19.82 22.96 -3.22
C TYR A 492 18.93 21.96 -3.93
N LEU A 493 17.65 22.30 -4.17
CA LEU A 493 16.71 21.43 -4.87
C LEU A 493 17.17 21.15 -6.31
N LYS A 494 17.65 22.17 -7.03
CA LYS A 494 18.24 22.02 -8.39
C LYS A 494 19.46 21.10 -8.38
N SER A 495 20.35 21.25 -7.40
CA SER A 495 21.53 20.39 -7.25
C SER A 495 21.14 18.94 -6.97
N MET A 496 20.15 18.73 -6.09
CA MET A 496 19.61 17.40 -5.81
C MET A 496 18.98 16.74 -7.04
N THR A 497 18.19 17.48 -7.83
CA THR A 497 17.57 16.92 -9.05
C THR A 497 18.63 16.50 -10.06
N ARG A 498 19.71 17.29 -10.19
CA ARG A 498 20.84 16.97 -11.05
C ARG A 498 21.60 15.74 -10.57
N SER A 499 21.87 15.61 -9.27
CA SER A 499 22.54 14.44 -8.68
C SER A 499 21.71 13.17 -8.85
N SER A 500 20.41 13.22 -8.55
CA SER A 500 19.53 12.06 -8.73
C SER A 500 19.35 11.67 -10.20
N ALA A 501 19.36 12.65 -11.13
CA ALA A 501 19.36 12.36 -12.56
C ALA A 501 20.65 11.66 -13.01
N MET A 502 21.82 12.06 -12.48
CA MET A 502 23.11 11.41 -12.74
C MET A 502 23.17 10.00 -12.17
N GLU A 503 22.76 9.79 -10.91
CA GLU A 503 22.71 8.46 -10.28
C GLU A 503 21.78 7.51 -11.04
N PHE A 504 20.62 8.00 -11.49
CA PHE A 504 19.70 7.21 -12.31
C PHE A 504 20.31 6.88 -13.69
N GLN A 505 20.99 7.83 -14.33
CA GLN A 505 21.72 7.59 -15.57
C GLN A 505 22.83 6.55 -15.39
N ASP A 506 23.58 6.60 -14.29
CA ASP A 506 24.64 5.64 -13.99
C ASP A 506 24.08 4.23 -13.71
N GLU A 507 22.94 4.12 -13.03
CA GLU A 507 22.28 2.83 -12.85
C GLU A 507 21.72 2.28 -14.18
N LEU A 508 21.19 3.14 -15.04
CA LEU A 508 20.79 2.75 -16.40
C LEU A 508 21.99 2.31 -17.26
N LYS A 509 23.15 2.96 -17.11
CA LYS A 509 24.42 2.55 -17.76
C LYS A 509 24.87 1.19 -17.22
N ARG A 510 24.83 1.00 -15.89
CA ARG A 510 25.20 -0.25 -15.21
C ARG A 510 24.30 -1.43 -15.63
N LEU A 511 23.01 -1.17 -15.83
CA LEU A 511 22.05 -2.16 -16.31
C LEU A 511 22.12 -2.40 -17.84
N GLY A 512 22.98 -1.67 -18.56
CA GLY A 512 23.13 -1.78 -20.02
C GLY A 512 21.92 -1.26 -20.80
N ILE A 513 21.09 -0.42 -20.18
CA ILE A 513 19.85 0.13 -20.76
C ILE A 513 20.13 1.46 -21.49
N TYR A 514 21.20 2.16 -21.12
CA TYR A 514 21.55 3.47 -21.65
C TYR A 514 23.05 3.54 -22.00
N GLU A 515 23.38 3.91 -23.25
CA GLU A 515 24.76 4.05 -23.77
C GLU A 515 25.12 5.50 -24.15
N GLY A 516 24.26 6.48 -23.85
CA GLY A 516 24.50 7.88 -24.19
C GLY A 516 25.47 8.59 -23.22
N GLU A 517 26.16 9.63 -23.71
CA GLU A 517 27.00 10.51 -22.88
C GLU A 517 26.20 11.17 -21.75
#